data_AF-A0A920IR94-F1
#
_entry.id   AF-A0A920IR94-F1
#
_cell.length_a   1.000
_cell.length_b   1.000
_cell.length_c   1.000
_cell.angle_alpha   90.00
_cell.angle_beta   90.00
_cell.angle_gamma   90.00
#
_symmetry.space_group_name_H-M   'P 1'
#
loop_
_entity.id
_entity.type
_entity.pdbx_description
1 polymer ?
#
loop_
_entity_poly.entity_id
_entity_poly.type
_entity_poly.pdbx_seq_one_letter_code
_entity_poly.pdbx_strand_id
1 'polypeptide(L)' 'MHGLWYDKTRESNIGNNNPDRVLPSYTRIDFAQLSNFADDLSFTMNIENLTDTLYFPHSHSSHQHQLANHLT' A
#
# COMPACT_ATOMS: atom_id res chain seq x y z
N MET A 1 -11.57 13.43 -14.29
CA MET A 1 -10.11 13.19 -14.17
C MET A 1 -9.92 11.86 -13.46
N HIS A 2 -9.02 11.00 -13.92
CA HIS A 2 -8.68 9.76 -13.21
C HIS A 2 -7.16 9.60 -13.15
N GLY A 3 -6.69 8.85 -12.16
CA GLY A 3 -5.28 8.56 -11.94
C GLY A 3 -5.06 7.15 -11.45
N LEU A 4 -3.89 6.60 -11.80
CA LEU A 4 -3.37 5.33 -11.33
C LEU A 4 -1.99 5.59 -10.74
N TRP A 5 -1.77 5.09 -9.52
CA TRP A 5 -0.49 5.20 -8.83
C TRP A 5 0.00 3.81 -8.46
N TYR A 6 1.31 3.63 -8.52
CA TYR A 6 1.95 2.46 -7.93
C TYR A 6 2.99 2.91 -6.91
N ASP A 7 3.02 2.21 -5.78
CA ASP A 7 4.11 2.29 -4.81
C ASP A 7 4.87 0.97 -4.85
N LYS A 8 6.20 1.03 -4.94
CA LYS A 8 7.05 -0.16 -4.99
C LYS A 8 8.22 0.00 -4.03
N THR A 9 8.28 -0.93 -3.09
CA THR A 9 9.40 -1.04 -2.15
C THR A 9 10.20 -2.28 -2.46
N ARG A 10 11.53 -2.18 -2.34
CA ARG A 10 12.45 -3.31 -2.51
C ARG A 10 12.56 -4.10 -1.21
N GLU A 11 13.09 -5.31 -1.31
CA GLU A 11 13.46 -6.08 -0.14
C GLU A 11 14.47 -5.30 0.72
N SER A 12 14.37 -5.44 2.03
CA SER A 12 15.27 -4.79 2.98
C SER A 12 15.69 -5.78 4.07
N ASN A 13 16.97 -5.81 4.40
CA ASN A 13 17.43 -6.54 5.57
C ASN A 13 17.16 -5.70 6.82
N ILE A 14 16.41 -6.29 7.75
CA ILE A 14 15.96 -5.62 8.98
C ILE A 14 16.63 -6.21 10.24
N GLY A 15 17.60 -7.11 10.08
CA GLY A 15 18.31 -7.77 11.18
C GLY A 15 19.79 -7.40 11.21
N ASN A 16 20.30 -6.91 12.34
CA ASN A 16 21.74 -6.68 12.48
C ASN A 16 22.51 -7.99 12.28
N ASN A 17 23.25 -8.11 11.18
CA ASN A 17 24.07 -9.26 10.82
C ASN A 17 23.29 -10.59 10.78
N ASN A 18 21.98 -10.54 10.46
CA ASN A 18 21.14 -11.72 10.27
C ASN A 18 20.49 -11.67 8.88
N PRO A 19 20.97 -12.47 7.90
CA PRO A 19 20.48 -12.43 6.53
C PRO A 19 19.04 -12.93 6.39
N ASP A 20 18.52 -13.71 7.35
CA ASP A 20 17.20 -14.33 7.27
C ASP A 20 16.06 -13.39 7.70
N ARG A 21 16.39 -12.25 8.30
CA ARG A 21 15.42 -11.21 8.65
C ARG A 21 15.29 -10.21 7.50
N VAL A 22 14.45 -10.56 6.53
CA VAL A 22 14.16 -9.75 5.35
C VAL A 22 12.72 -9.25 5.40
N LEU A 23 12.54 -7.96 5.15
CA LEU A 23 11.27 -7.36 4.80
C LEU A 23 10.99 -7.63 3.32
N PRO A 24 9.91 -8.34 2.96
CA PRO A 24 9.60 -8.64 1.57
C PRO A 24 9.32 -7.37 0.76
N SER A 25 9.71 -7.37 -0.51
CA SER A 25 9.28 -6.33 -1.44
C SER A 25 7.77 -6.39 -1.64
N TYR A 26 7.14 -5.24 -1.83
CA TYR A 26 5.72 -5.17 -2.20
C TYR A 26 5.52 -4.18 -3.35
N THR A 27 4.38 -4.30 -4.02
CA THR A 27 3.87 -3.28 -4.94
C THR A 27 2.41 -3.03 -4.62
N ARG A 28 2.07 -1.79 -4.29
CA ARG A 28 0.68 -1.35 -4.12
C ARG A 28 0.24 -0.62 -5.37
N ILE A 29 -1.00 -0.84 -5.80
CA ILE A 29 -1.60 -0.12 -6.92
C ILE A 29 -2.86 0.54 -6.41
N ASP A 30 -2.96 1.85 -6.58
CA ASP A 30 -4.09 2.66 -6.16
C ASP A 30 -4.72 3.33 -7.39
N PHE A 31 -6.03 3.49 -7.35
CA PHE A 31 -6.81 4.17 -8.38
C PHE A 31 -7.66 5.27 -7.76
N ALA A 32 -7.78 6.38 -8.47
CA ALA A 32 -8.71 7.43 -8.11
C ALA A 32 -9.38 8.03 -9.33
N GLN A 33 -10.62 8.46 -9.14
CA GLN A 33 -11.39 9.13 -10.17
C GLN A 33 -12.25 10.23 -9.57
N LEU A 34 -12.16 11.40 -10.20
CA LEU A 34 -13.07 12.53 -10.02
C LEU A 34 -13.98 12.66 -11.25
N SER A 35 -15.29 12.70 -11.02
CA SER A 35 -16.31 12.88 -12.06
C SER A 35 -17.31 13.96 -11.64
N ASN A 36 -17.58 14.91 -12.54
CA ASN A 36 -18.61 15.92 -12.36
C ASN A 36 -19.92 15.36 -12.93
N PHE A 37 -20.97 15.32 -12.11
CA PHE A 37 -22.28 14.80 -12.50
C PHE A 37 -23.29 15.92 -12.81
N ALA A 38 -23.11 17.08 -12.17
CA ALA A 38 -23.83 18.32 -12.45
C ALA A 38 -22.90 19.51 -12.21
N ASP A 39 -23.36 20.72 -12.54
CA ASP A 39 -22.55 21.95 -12.41
C ASP A 39 -22.08 22.22 -10.97
N ASP A 40 -22.83 21.73 -9.98
CA ASP A 40 -22.57 21.87 -8.55
C ASP A 40 -22.33 20.53 -7.83
N LEU A 41 -22.25 19.41 -8.56
CA LEU A 41 -22.08 18.07 -8.00
C LEU A 41 -20.90 17.33 -8.61
N SER A 42 -19.95 16.96 -7.75
CA SER A 42 -18.79 16.12 -8.10
C SER A 42 -18.68 14.93 -7.17
N PHE A 43 -18.18 13.81 -7.69
CA PHE A 43 -17.90 12.60 -6.93
C PHE A 43 -16.44 12.20 -7.11
N THR A 44 -15.81 11.81 -6.00
CA THR A 44 -14.46 11.25 -5.99
C THR A 44 -14.50 9.82 -5.48
N MET A 45 -13.97 8.90 -6.27
CA MET A 45 -13.72 7.52 -5.88
C MET A 45 -12.23 7.32 -5.65
N ASN A 46 -11.86 6.71 -4.53
CA ASN A 46 -10.51 6.22 -4.29
C ASN A 46 -10.58 4.74 -3.96
N ILE A 47 -9.83 3.92 -4.69
CA ILE A 47 -9.67 2.48 -4.43
C ILE A 47 -8.19 2.25 -4.16
N GLU A 48 -7.86 1.91 -2.92
CA GLU A 48 -6.49 1.62 -2.50
C GLU A 48 -6.23 0.12 -2.49
N ASN A 49 -4.97 -0.23 -2.72
CA ASN A 49 -4.49 -1.61 -2.70
C ASN A 49 -5.34 -2.55 -3.59
N LEU A 50 -5.50 -2.18 -4.87
CA LEU A 50 -6.30 -2.91 -5.86
C LEU A 50 -5.99 -4.41 -6.01
N THR A 51 -4.82 -4.84 -5.52
CA THR A 51 -4.32 -6.21 -5.60
C THR A 51 -4.42 -6.96 -4.26
N ASP A 52 -5.01 -6.35 -3.22
CA ASP A 52 -5.04 -6.88 -1.85
C ASP A 52 -3.65 -7.32 -1.35
N THR A 53 -2.62 -6.54 -1.70
CA THR A 53 -1.26 -6.85 -1.30
C THR A 53 -1.10 -6.60 0.20
N LEU A 54 -0.73 -7.63 0.95
CA LEU A 54 -0.24 -7.48 2.31
C LEU A 54 1.14 -6.81 2.26
N TYR A 55 1.28 -5.67 2.93
CA TYR A 55 2.53 -4.92 2.95
C TYR A 55 2.86 -4.37 4.34
N PHE A 56 4.12 -3.97 4.48
CA PHE A 56 4.72 -3.58 5.74
C PHE A 56 5.50 -2.26 5.51
N PRO A 57 4.86 -1.08 5.67
CA PRO A 57 5.40 0.20 5.21
C PRO A 57 6.74 0.58 5.86
N HIS A 58 6.92 0.26 7.15
CA HIS A 58 8.19 0.46 7.84
C HIS A 58 8.43 -0.66 8.84
N SER A 59 9.66 -1.16 8.87
CA SER A 59 10.16 -2.08 9.89
C SER A 59 11.44 -1.49 10.47
N HIS A 60 11.39 -1.06 11.73
CA HIS A 60 12.59 -0.66 12.46
C HIS A 60 13.06 -1.86 13.28
N SER A 61 14.00 -2.63 12.72
CA SER A 61 14.51 -3.87 13.33
C SER A 61 13.45 -4.98 13.43
N SER A 62 13.60 -5.90 14.39
CA SER A 62 12.71 -7.03 14.65
C SER A 62 11.32 -6.65 15.18
N HIS A 63 11.10 -5.36 15.44
CA HIS A 63 9.84 -4.85 15.99
C HIS A 63 9.03 -4.18 14.90
N GLN A 64 7.92 -4.81 14.56
CA GLN A 64 6.86 -4.19 13.79
C GLN A 64 5.52 -4.53 14.43
N HIS A 65 4.73 -3.50 14.77
CA HIS A 65 3.35 -3.65 15.22
C HIS A 65 2.43 -3.17 14.10
N GLN A 66 1.82 -4.09 13.36
CA GLN A 66 0.71 -3.76 12.46
C GLN A 66 -0.33 -4.89 12.49
N LEU A 67 -1.59 -4.50 12.68
CA LEU A 67 -2.76 -5.36 12.53
C LEU A 67 -3.17 -5.36 11.06
N ALA A 68 -2.80 -6.40 10.32
CA ALA A 68 -3.41 -6.69 9.04
C ALA A 68 -4.69 -7.50 9.30
N ASN A 69 -5.80 -6.82 9.60
CA ASN A 69 -7.08 -7.48 9.69
C ASN A 69 -7.58 -7.79 8.27
N HIS A 70 -7.40 -9.03 7.83
CA HIS A 70 -8.12 -9.60 6.70
C HIS A 70 -9.47 -10.11 7.23
N LEU A 71 -10.56 -9.39 6.95
CA LEU A 71 -11.93 -9.86 7.19
C LEU A 71 -12.44 -10.45 5.87
N THR A 72 -12.60 -11.78 5.84
CA THR A 72 -13.29 -12.54 4.79
C THR A 72 -14.80 -12.37 4.87
#